data_AF-A0A509LQ78-F1
#
_entry.id   AF-A0A509LQ78-F1
#
_cell.length_a   1.000
_cell.length_b   1.000
_cell.length_c   1.000
_cell.angle_alpha   90.00
_cell.angle_beta   90.00
_cell.angle_gamma   90.00
#
_symmetry.space_group_name_H-M   'P 1'
#
loop_
_entity.id
_entity.type
_entity.pdbx_description
1 polymer ?
#
loop_
_entity_poly.entity_id
_entity_poly.type
_entity_poly.pdbx_seq_one_letter_code
_entity_poly.pdbx_strand_id
1 'polypeptide(L)'
;MQFSYSRVDLFKRCPYHFKLRYIDRLTELPNYEANSPLIVGHALHTGIEKGKKAMLKEFYNAFPLVTNDVINEAIKLEHNLEKAKEWLSDFNNSFSFTGGYVFIHEYEINKPEFIGFVDLIVKRKGTNDIAIIDFKYSNAIEKYKESPQLQIYKYYLEQEGYNVIAMGYLFLPKTSIRQKKDEDLIQFRKRLNVTMRKLKTTCLKIEPQEMEIIYFLNECKEIKEAIQEKTFNWIKNPNDECFACNPRFAPEYLEQLRDDKGELIMTLPKNIRREKKIDERPDFWIYGDSYVGKSTFVDKFDDLLFLNTDGNTDNTTSPVINIKDEVVKEGRITKRTFAWEQFLNVVSELETDKDSGFKAIAIDLFEDLREHCRIYVFDKNGWEHESDGGYGKGWAMVKTEFNNAIKRLKNLGYQIIYISKEVKSETTLKGGAVRTNFIPNIDDKTANFTTGTVDLTIRAFMNSDGVRLLQLSKQRNVFGGGRFNFLNDTCELSKDEFIQELINAQKASHAKITAKIKPIKEEIKEDKSVKQTVKEETKGTEEVPPGETITDKEEVIEEPKRKTRKRKSSTKEAVEEAKAEEKEETLDEKPKRTRRSRRKKTE
;
A
#
# COMPACT_ATOMS: atom_id res chain seq x y z
N MET A 1 31.17 1.40 19.93
CA MET A 1 30.87 0.64 18.70
C MET A 1 32.05 -0.28 18.45
N GLN A 2 31.80 -1.51 18.01
CA GLN A 2 32.85 -2.44 17.59
C GLN A 2 33.06 -2.27 16.08
N PHE A 3 34.30 -2.14 15.62
CA PHE A 3 34.65 -1.98 14.21
C PHE A 3 34.98 -3.31 13.55
N SER A 4 35.02 -3.31 12.23
CA SER A 4 35.61 -4.36 11.40
C SER A 4 36.21 -3.70 10.17
N TYR A 5 37.10 -4.38 9.46
CA TYR A 5 37.70 -3.82 8.23
C TYR A 5 36.60 -3.32 7.25
N SER A 6 35.59 -4.17 6.99
CA SER A 6 34.44 -3.80 6.13
C SER A 6 33.59 -2.63 6.64
N ARG A 7 33.52 -2.40 7.96
CA ARG A 7 32.81 -1.23 8.54
C ARG A 7 33.58 0.06 8.25
N VAL A 8 34.90 0.07 8.43
CA VAL A 8 35.74 1.25 8.18
C VAL A 8 35.86 1.53 6.68
N ASP A 9 36.03 0.49 5.85
CA ASP A 9 36.04 0.61 4.38
C ASP A 9 34.70 1.16 3.84
N LEU A 10 33.56 0.73 4.38
CA LEU A 10 32.26 1.30 4.01
C LEU A 10 32.13 2.77 4.44
N PHE A 11 32.61 3.12 5.63
CA PHE A 11 32.62 4.51 6.10
C PHE A 11 33.42 5.40 5.15
N LYS A 12 34.64 5.01 4.79
CA LYS A 12 35.48 5.75 3.82
C LYS A 12 34.78 5.98 2.48
N ARG A 13 34.20 4.92 1.90
CA ARG A 13 33.58 5.00 0.56
C ARG A 13 32.23 5.71 0.55
N CYS A 14 31.44 5.59 1.60
CA CYS A 14 30.14 6.25 1.72
C CYS A 14 29.67 6.33 3.17
N PRO A 15 30.01 7.41 3.89
CA PRO A 15 29.54 7.61 5.26
C PRO A 15 28.01 7.56 5.39
N TYR A 16 27.27 8.04 4.39
CA TYR A 16 25.81 7.94 4.34
C TYR A 16 25.29 6.49 4.37
N HIS A 17 25.90 5.56 3.63
CA HIS A 17 25.52 4.14 3.67
C HIS A 17 25.87 3.58 5.05
N PHE A 18 27.10 3.83 5.55
CA PHE A 18 27.50 3.41 6.89
C PHE A 18 26.48 3.83 7.96
N LYS A 19 25.98 5.07 7.90
CA LYS A 19 24.91 5.56 8.79
C LYS A 19 23.68 4.66 8.72
N LEU A 20 23.10 4.51 7.53
CA LEU A 20 21.86 3.75 7.34
C LEU A 20 22.01 2.29 7.82
N ARG A 21 23.15 1.65 7.56
CA ARG A 21 23.40 0.24 7.88
C ARG A 21 23.82 -0.02 9.34
N TYR A 22 24.63 0.85 9.96
CA TYR A 22 25.22 0.58 11.28
C TYR A 22 24.76 1.52 12.40
N ILE A 23 24.30 2.73 12.07
CA ILE A 23 23.76 3.69 13.04
C ILE A 23 22.23 3.57 13.10
N ASP A 24 21.56 3.73 11.97
CA ASP A 24 20.10 3.63 11.84
C ASP A 24 19.62 2.16 11.77
N ARG A 25 20.54 1.21 11.54
CA ARG A 25 20.33 -0.25 11.54
C ARG A 25 19.26 -0.76 10.56
N LEU A 26 19.12 -0.10 9.41
CA LEU A 26 18.22 -0.54 8.36
C LEU A 26 18.69 -1.87 7.74
N THR A 27 17.75 -2.75 7.43
CA THR A 27 18.04 -4.06 6.81
C THR A 27 18.29 -3.89 5.31
N GLU A 28 19.50 -4.16 4.84
CA GLU A 28 19.81 -4.08 3.40
C GLU A 28 19.24 -5.32 2.67
N LEU A 29 18.43 -5.12 1.62
CA LEU A 29 17.95 -6.21 0.78
C LEU A 29 19.15 -6.79 0.00
N PRO A 30 19.37 -8.12 0.06
CA PRO A 30 20.51 -8.72 -0.61
C PRO A 30 20.38 -8.60 -2.14
N ASN A 31 21.52 -8.43 -2.81
CA ASN A 31 21.56 -8.52 -4.27
C ASN A 31 21.38 -9.98 -4.69
N TYR A 32 20.21 -10.30 -5.27
CA TYR A 32 19.84 -11.62 -5.79
C TYR A 32 20.37 -11.91 -7.22
N GLU A 33 21.28 -11.11 -7.77
CA GLU A 33 22.02 -11.48 -8.97
C GLU A 33 22.83 -12.78 -8.72
N ALA A 34 22.80 -13.71 -9.67
CA ALA A 34 23.46 -15.02 -9.51
C ALA A 34 24.96 -14.95 -9.19
N ASN A 35 25.65 -13.90 -9.66
CA ASN A 35 27.06 -13.63 -9.47
C ASN A 35 27.36 -12.64 -8.31
N SER A 36 26.37 -12.38 -7.45
CA SER A 36 26.45 -11.51 -6.27
C SER A 36 27.67 -11.85 -5.40
N PRO A 37 28.66 -10.94 -5.26
CA PRO A 37 29.93 -11.27 -4.61
C PRO A 37 29.80 -11.77 -3.17
N LEU A 38 28.82 -11.26 -2.43
CA LEU A 38 28.55 -11.67 -1.04
C LEU A 38 28.01 -13.10 -0.98
N ILE A 39 26.99 -13.42 -1.79
CA ILE A 39 26.36 -14.75 -1.80
C ILE A 39 27.34 -15.81 -2.30
N VAL A 40 28.05 -15.52 -3.41
CA VAL A 40 29.03 -16.45 -3.99
C VAL A 40 30.23 -16.63 -3.06
N GLY A 41 30.71 -15.56 -2.42
CA GLY A 41 31.76 -15.63 -1.41
C GLY A 41 31.37 -16.52 -0.23
N HIS A 42 30.28 -16.18 0.47
CA HIS A 42 29.84 -16.89 1.67
C HIS A 42 29.65 -18.41 1.43
N ALA A 43 28.99 -18.77 0.32
CA ALA A 43 28.83 -20.17 -0.06
C ALA A 43 30.17 -20.89 -0.32
N LEU A 44 31.17 -20.19 -0.88
CA LEU A 44 32.49 -20.73 -1.17
C LEU A 44 33.29 -21.00 0.11
N HIS A 45 33.26 -20.09 1.10
CA HIS A 45 33.88 -20.31 2.41
C HIS A 45 33.25 -21.54 3.11
N THR A 46 31.91 -21.60 3.19
CA THR A 46 31.19 -22.79 3.68
C THR A 46 31.54 -24.06 2.90
N GLY A 47 31.80 -23.96 1.59
CA GLY A 47 32.22 -25.09 0.77
C GLY A 47 33.58 -25.64 1.16
N ILE A 48 34.54 -24.75 1.43
CA ILE A 48 35.90 -25.11 1.82
C ILE A 48 35.89 -25.76 3.20
N GLU A 49 35.15 -25.19 4.16
CA GLU A 49 35.02 -25.70 5.53
C GLU A 49 34.15 -26.98 5.62
N LYS A 50 32.90 -26.92 5.15
CA LYS A 50 31.85 -27.94 5.39
C LYS A 50 31.55 -28.81 4.16
N GLY A 51 32.17 -28.54 3.01
CA GLY A 51 32.09 -29.34 1.80
C GLY A 51 30.93 -29.01 0.84
N LYS A 52 30.97 -29.67 -0.33
CA LYS A 52 30.10 -29.39 -1.50
C LYS A 52 28.60 -29.34 -1.19
N LYS A 53 28.09 -30.26 -0.35
CA LYS A 53 26.66 -30.30 0.01
C LYS A 53 26.23 -29.07 0.81
N ALA A 54 27.08 -28.58 1.72
CA ALA A 54 26.79 -27.39 2.51
C ALA A 54 26.79 -26.13 1.63
N MET A 55 27.85 -25.95 0.82
CA MET A 55 27.95 -24.86 -0.16
C MET A 55 26.73 -24.75 -1.07
N LEU A 56 26.32 -25.84 -1.71
CA LEU A 56 25.19 -25.80 -2.64
C LEU A 56 23.87 -25.50 -1.92
N LYS A 57 23.65 -26.09 -0.73
CA LYS A 57 22.46 -25.80 0.08
C LYS A 57 22.40 -24.32 0.45
N GLU A 58 23.50 -23.75 0.92
CA GLU A 58 23.58 -22.34 1.28
C GLU A 58 23.41 -21.42 0.07
N PHE A 59 24.13 -21.70 -1.01
CA PHE A 59 24.05 -20.92 -2.25
C PHE A 59 22.63 -20.87 -2.81
N TYR A 60 21.96 -22.02 -2.95
CA TYR A 60 20.59 -22.04 -3.48
C TYR A 60 19.57 -21.41 -2.50
N ASN A 61 19.73 -21.60 -1.19
CA ASN A 61 18.85 -21.00 -0.18
C ASN A 61 18.94 -19.46 -0.11
N ALA A 62 20.01 -18.85 -0.64
CA ALA A 62 20.16 -17.41 -0.69
C ALA A 62 19.28 -16.72 -1.76
N PHE A 63 18.67 -17.48 -2.68
CA PHE A 63 17.82 -16.94 -3.75
C PHE A 63 16.34 -17.33 -3.56
N PRO A 64 15.39 -16.40 -3.75
CA PRO A 64 13.96 -16.72 -3.71
C PRO A 64 13.50 -17.55 -4.91
N LEU A 65 14.25 -17.52 -6.02
CA LEU A 65 13.99 -18.29 -7.24
C LEU A 65 15.30 -18.71 -7.91
N VAL A 66 15.45 -19.99 -8.22
CA VAL A 66 16.64 -20.55 -8.86
C VAL A 66 16.52 -20.41 -10.38
N THR A 67 17.25 -19.46 -10.96
CA THR A 67 17.32 -19.25 -12.42
C THR A 67 18.40 -20.11 -13.08
N ASN A 68 18.43 -20.13 -14.41
CA ASN A 68 19.52 -20.76 -15.15
C ASN A 68 20.88 -20.14 -14.81
N ASP A 69 20.96 -18.83 -14.54
CA ASP A 69 22.19 -18.17 -14.15
C ASP A 69 22.66 -18.56 -12.76
N VAL A 70 21.75 -18.73 -11.80
CA VAL A 70 22.07 -19.31 -10.48
C VAL A 70 22.66 -20.71 -10.64
N ILE A 71 22.07 -21.57 -11.48
CA ILE A 71 22.63 -22.90 -11.77
C ILE A 71 24.01 -22.80 -12.45
N ASN A 72 24.19 -21.84 -13.37
CA ASN A 72 25.45 -21.64 -14.07
C ASN A 72 26.57 -21.15 -13.12
N GLU A 73 26.26 -20.29 -12.14
CA GLU A 73 27.23 -19.86 -11.13
C GLU A 73 27.52 -20.98 -10.11
N ALA A 74 26.52 -21.79 -9.74
CA ALA A 74 26.73 -22.98 -8.91
C ALA A 74 27.73 -23.97 -9.55
N ILE A 75 27.68 -24.18 -10.87
CA ILE A 75 28.68 -24.98 -11.59
C ILE A 75 30.09 -24.38 -11.43
N LYS A 76 30.25 -23.04 -11.44
CA LYS A 76 31.56 -22.40 -11.20
C LYS A 76 32.04 -22.59 -9.77
N LEU A 77 31.14 -22.50 -8.79
CA LEU A 77 31.42 -22.76 -7.37
C LEU A 77 31.93 -24.18 -7.15
N GLU A 78 31.35 -25.19 -7.79
CA GLU A 78 31.85 -26.57 -7.72
C GLU A 78 33.31 -26.70 -8.18
N HIS A 79 33.65 -26.15 -9.36
CA HIS A 79 35.03 -26.16 -9.87
C HIS A 79 36.00 -25.36 -9.00
N ASN A 80 35.55 -24.27 -8.39
CA ASN A 80 36.39 -23.46 -7.50
C ASN A 80 36.60 -24.15 -6.14
N LEU A 81 35.62 -24.90 -5.64
CA LEU A 81 35.79 -25.73 -4.45
C LEU A 81 36.79 -26.88 -4.69
N GLU A 82 36.74 -27.55 -5.85
CA GLU A 82 37.70 -28.59 -6.21
C GLU A 82 39.14 -28.04 -6.22
N LYS A 83 39.35 -26.87 -6.83
CA LYS A 83 40.67 -26.21 -6.85
C LYS A 83 41.14 -25.67 -5.52
N ALA A 84 40.23 -25.16 -4.68
CA ALA A 84 40.57 -24.73 -3.32
C ALA A 84 41.11 -25.92 -2.52
N LYS A 85 40.50 -27.11 -2.67
CA LYS A 85 40.98 -28.35 -2.04
C LYS A 85 42.31 -28.83 -2.60
N GLU A 86 42.49 -28.81 -3.92
CA GLU A 86 43.76 -29.12 -4.59
C GLU A 86 44.90 -28.22 -4.07
N TRP A 87 44.64 -26.91 -3.95
CA TRP A 87 45.60 -25.96 -3.39
C TRP A 87 45.89 -26.20 -1.89
N LEU A 88 44.88 -26.60 -1.11
CA LEU A 88 45.06 -26.93 0.31
C LEU A 88 45.86 -28.22 0.53
N SER A 89 45.71 -29.25 -0.34
CA SER A 89 46.60 -30.43 -0.29
C SER A 89 48.05 -30.08 -0.64
N ASP A 90 48.26 -29.11 -1.53
CA ASP A 90 49.57 -28.67 -2.01
C ASP A 90 50.08 -27.39 -1.29
N PHE A 91 49.53 -27.07 -0.11
CA PHE A 91 49.80 -25.81 0.60
C PHE A 91 51.29 -25.49 0.76
N ASN A 92 52.10 -26.52 1.04
CA ASN A 92 53.56 -26.42 1.21
C ASN A 92 54.31 -25.90 -0.02
N ASN A 93 53.74 -26.02 -1.23
CA ASN A 93 54.31 -25.46 -2.46
C ASN A 93 54.08 -23.95 -2.54
N SER A 94 53.05 -23.42 -1.89
CA SER A 94 52.76 -21.98 -1.84
C SER A 94 53.48 -21.29 -0.69
N PHE A 95 53.50 -21.91 0.50
CA PHE A 95 54.18 -21.37 1.68
C PHE A 95 55.09 -22.44 2.29
N SER A 96 56.35 -22.08 2.57
CA SER A 96 57.38 -22.99 3.11
C SER A 96 57.11 -23.36 4.58
N PHE A 97 56.04 -24.12 4.80
CA PHE A 97 55.51 -24.46 6.11
C PHE A 97 56.04 -25.82 6.55
N THR A 98 57.18 -25.81 7.24
CA THR A 98 57.82 -27.04 7.74
C THR A 98 57.08 -27.63 8.95
N GLY A 99 57.01 -28.96 9.00
CA GLY A 99 56.33 -29.73 10.05
C GLY A 99 54.87 -30.03 9.74
N GLY A 100 54.20 -30.75 10.65
CA GLY A 100 52.76 -30.97 10.56
C GLY A 100 51.97 -29.72 10.94
N TYR A 101 50.84 -29.48 10.27
CA TYR A 101 49.96 -28.34 10.52
C TYR A 101 48.50 -28.77 10.75
N VAL A 102 47.67 -27.81 11.14
CA VAL A 102 46.21 -27.94 11.30
C VAL A 102 45.55 -26.73 10.64
N PHE A 103 44.47 -26.98 9.91
CA PHE A 103 43.61 -25.93 9.36
C PHE A 103 42.55 -25.53 10.37
N ILE A 104 42.41 -24.24 10.62
CA ILE A 104 41.38 -23.63 11.45
C ILE A 104 40.63 -22.67 10.53
N HIS A 105 39.37 -22.98 10.25
CA HIS A 105 38.52 -22.18 9.36
C HIS A 105 37.66 -21.18 10.16
N GLU A 106 37.30 -20.06 9.54
CA GLU A 106 36.38 -19.06 10.09
C GLU A 106 36.72 -18.62 11.54
N TYR A 107 38.01 -18.34 11.80
CA TYR A 107 38.46 -17.96 13.13
C TYR A 107 37.96 -16.55 13.49
N GLU A 108 37.14 -16.46 14.55
CA GLU A 108 36.61 -15.19 15.05
C GLU A 108 37.65 -14.47 15.92
N ILE A 109 38.07 -13.29 15.49
CA ILE A 109 38.78 -12.31 16.30
C ILE A 109 37.73 -11.42 16.96
N ASN A 110 37.55 -11.52 18.28
CA ASN A 110 36.58 -10.74 19.03
C ASN A 110 37.25 -9.93 20.16
N LYS A 111 37.46 -8.64 19.92
CA LYS A 111 38.02 -7.66 20.87
C LYS A 111 36.99 -6.57 21.17
N PRO A 112 37.08 -5.85 22.30
CA PRO A 112 36.11 -4.80 22.66
C PRO A 112 35.88 -3.74 21.57
N GLU A 113 36.90 -3.43 20.76
CA GLU A 113 36.84 -2.42 19.71
C GLU A 113 36.83 -2.99 18.29
N PHE A 114 37.09 -4.29 18.09
CA PHE A 114 37.21 -4.93 16.78
C PHE A 114 36.58 -6.32 16.72
N ILE A 115 35.89 -6.62 15.61
CA ILE A 115 35.44 -7.95 15.22
C ILE A 115 35.89 -8.26 13.80
N GLY A 116 36.43 -9.46 13.59
CA GLY A 116 36.86 -9.94 12.28
C GLY A 116 36.76 -11.46 12.19
N PHE A 117 36.59 -11.98 10.97
CA PHE A 117 36.57 -13.41 10.68
C PHE A 117 37.70 -13.72 9.72
N VAL A 118 38.52 -14.71 10.07
CA VAL A 118 39.68 -15.13 9.30
C VAL A 118 39.38 -16.46 8.63
N ASP A 119 39.22 -16.46 7.31
CA ASP A 119 38.71 -17.60 6.55
C ASP A 119 39.53 -18.89 6.76
N LEU A 120 40.86 -18.75 6.82
CA LEU A 120 41.77 -19.85 7.14
C LEU A 120 43.02 -19.37 7.91
N ILE A 121 43.24 -20.02 9.05
CA ILE A 121 44.52 -20.05 9.76
C ILE A 121 45.15 -21.43 9.58
N VAL A 122 46.38 -21.49 9.07
CA VAL A 122 47.19 -22.71 9.03
C VAL A 122 48.16 -22.68 10.20
N LYS A 123 47.89 -23.46 11.26
CA LYS A 123 48.70 -23.48 12.48
C LYS A 123 49.72 -24.63 12.46
N ARG A 124 50.99 -24.34 12.75
CA ARG A 124 52.03 -25.36 12.93
C ARG A 124 51.76 -26.14 14.23
N LYS A 125 51.80 -27.47 14.18
CA LYS A 125 51.63 -28.31 15.37
C LYS A 125 52.80 -28.12 16.32
N GLY A 126 52.49 -27.85 17.59
CA GLY A 126 53.50 -27.68 18.66
C GLY A 126 54.13 -26.29 18.76
N THR A 127 53.77 -25.34 17.90
CA THR A 127 54.19 -23.93 18.04
C THR A 127 52.99 -22.99 17.91
N ASN A 128 53.24 -21.70 18.09
CA ASN A 128 52.27 -20.63 17.82
C ASN A 128 52.41 -20.03 16.41
N ASP A 129 53.23 -20.63 15.54
CA ASP A 129 53.42 -20.14 14.18
C ASP A 129 52.17 -20.41 13.33
N ILE A 130 51.69 -19.37 12.66
CA ILE A 130 50.52 -19.44 11.78
C ILE A 130 50.78 -18.78 10.43
N ALA A 131 50.08 -19.28 9.40
CA ALA A 131 49.84 -18.55 8.16
C ALA A 131 48.37 -18.16 8.04
N ILE A 132 48.10 -16.93 7.57
CA ILE A 132 46.75 -16.40 7.37
C ILE A 132 46.41 -16.40 5.89
N ILE A 133 45.34 -17.09 5.49
CA ILE A 133 44.87 -17.14 4.10
C ILE A 133 43.42 -16.67 4.03
N ASP A 134 43.14 -15.75 3.12
CA ASP A 134 41.80 -15.26 2.80
C ASP A 134 41.45 -15.64 1.34
N PHE A 135 40.24 -16.14 1.11
CA PHE A 135 39.77 -16.64 -0.19
C PHE A 135 38.99 -15.58 -0.94
N LYS A 136 39.49 -15.14 -2.10
CA LYS A 136 38.83 -14.10 -2.92
C LYS A 136 38.27 -14.66 -4.24
N TYR A 137 36.96 -14.55 -4.44
CA TYR A 137 36.31 -14.74 -5.76
C TYR A 137 36.31 -13.44 -6.57
N SER A 138 37.49 -13.02 -7.02
CA SER A 138 37.71 -11.76 -7.73
C SER A 138 38.85 -11.86 -8.74
N ASN A 139 38.85 -10.96 -9.73
CA ASN A 139 39.96 -10.79 -10.67
C ASN A 139 40.82 -9.55 -10.34
N ALA A 140 40.46 -8.75 -9.33
CA ALA A 140 41.07 -7.47 -9.01
C ALA A 140 42.31 -7.60 -8.09
N ILE A 141 43.30 -8.40 -8.52
CA ILE A 141 44.45 -8.81 -7.68
C ILE A 141 45.21 -7.60 -7.10
N GLU A 142 45.47 -6.57 -7.91
CA GLU A 142 46.23 -5.37 -7.51
C GLU A 142 45.57 -4.63 -6.35
N LYS A 143 44.24 -4.43 -6.38
CA LYS A 143 43.49 -3.75 -5.31
C LYS A 143 43.57 -4.47 -3.95
N TYR A 144 43.79 -5.78 -3.93
CA TYR A 144 43.99 -6.51 -2.67
C TYR A 144 45.43 -6.47 -2.17
N LYS A 145 46.42 -6.19 -3.03
CA LYS A 145 47.81 -5.96 -2.61
C LYS A 145 47.92 -4.75 -1.66
N GLU A 146 47.06 -3.77 -1.87
CA GLU A 146 46.93 -2.53 -1.08
C GLU A 146 45.87 -2.64 0.04
N SER A 147 45.24 -3.81 0.24
CA SER A 147 44.19 -3.97 1.25
C SER A 147 44.79 -4.29 2.63
N PRO A 148 44.55 -3.46 3.66
CA PRO A 148 45.11 -3.67 4.99
C PRO A 148 44.41 -4.79 5.79
N GLN A 149 43.40 -5.47 5.23
CA GLN A 149 42.60 -6.50 5.89
C GLN A 149 43.47 -7.55 6.61
N LEU A 150 44.47 -8.12 5.92
CA LEU A 150 45.38 -9.12 6.49
C LEU A 150 46.36 -8.54 7.52
N GLN A 151 46.77 -7.27 7.38
CA GLN A 151 47.63 -6.58 8.36
C GLN A 151 46.89 -6.41 9.71
N ILE A 152 45.60 -6.07 9.64
CA ILE A 152 44.73 -5.92 10.81
C ILE A 152 44.51 -7.29 11.50
N TYR A 153 44.28 -8.35 10.73
CA TYR A 153 44.18 -9.70 11.29
C TYR A 153 45.47 -10.16 11.94
N LYS A 154 46.63 -9.89 11.29
CA LYS A 154 47.95 -10.14 11.85
C LYS A 154 48.10 -9.50 13.23
N TYR A 155 47.84 -8.20 13.33
CA TYR A 155 47.97 -7.42 14.58
C TYR A 155 47.19 -8.04 15.75
N TYR A 156 45.91 -8.38 15.54
CA TYR A 156 45.08 -8.91 16.63
C TYR A 156 45.40 -10.38 16.98
N LEU A 157 45.88 -11.19 16.02
CA LEU A 157 46.32 -12.55 16.29
C LEU A 157 47.66 -12.58 17.05
N GLU A 158 48.57 -11.65 16.77
CA GLU A 158 49.82 -11.50 17.53
C GLU A 158 49.55 -11.07 18.98
N GLN A 159 48.54 -10.24 19.23
CA GLN A 159 48.04 -9.95 20.58
C GLN A 159 47.42 -11.15 21.30
N GLU A 160 47.01 -12.20 20.58
CA GLU A 160 46.56 -13.48 21.16
C GLU A 160 47.72 -14.48 21.39
N GLY A 161 48.96 -14.06 21.09
CA GLY A 161 50.17 -14.88 21.27
C GLY A 161 50.50 -15.78 20.09
N TYR A 162 49.85 -15.60 18.94
CA TYR A 162 50.26 -16.22 17.68
C TYR A 162 51.48 -15.52 17.07
N ASN A 163 52.20 -16.22 16.21
CA ASN A 163 53.31 -15.67 15.42
C ASN A 163 52.97 -15.79 13.93
N VAL A 164 52.69 -14.68 13.25
CA VAL A 164 52.21 -14.69 11.86
C VAL A 164 53.40 -14.71 10.90
N ILE A 165 53.82 -15.91 10.51
CA ILE A 165 55.00 -16.10 9.66
C ILE A 165 54.72 -15.94 8.16
N ALA A 166 53.44 -15.96 7.76
CA ALA A 166 53.03 -15.72 6.38
C ALA A 166 51.57 -15.26 6.29
N MET A 167 51.25 -14.49 5.25
CA MET A 167 49.86 -14.15 4.93
C MET A 167 49.67 -13.95 3.42
N GLY A 168 48.45 -14.17 2.94
CA GLY A 168 48.12 -13.96 1.53
C GLY A 168 46.67 -14.17 1.16
N TYR A 169 46.35 -13.82 -0.08
CA TYR A 169 45.03 -14.04 -0.68
C TYR A 169 45.09 -15.17 -1.70
N LEU A 170 44.17 -16.14 -1.61
CA LEU A 170 43.97 -17.14 -2.64
C LEU A 170 42.84 -16.70 -3.58
N PHE A 171 43.21 -16.31 -4.80
CA PHE A 171 42.26 -15.97 -5.85
C PHE A 171 41.72 -17.21 -6.54
N LEU A 172 40.42 -17.42 -6.38
CA LEU A 172 39.65 -18.45 -7.06
C LEU A 172 39.06 -17.87 -8.35
N PRO A 173 39.28 -18.51 -9.52
CA PRO A 173 39.12 -17.84 -10.81
C PRO A 173 37.67 -17.47 -11.11
N LYS A 174 37.45 -16.20 -11.50
CA LYS A 174 36.14 -15.65 -11.84
C LYS A 174 36.01 -15.41 -13.34
N THR A 175 35.03 -16.04 -13.97
CA THR A 175 34.80 -15.95 -15.42
C THR A 175 33.44 -15.33 -15.77
N SER A 176 33.49 -14.31 -16.64
CA SER A 176 32.34 -13.61 -17.20
C SER A 176 31.84 -14.24 -18.52
N ILE A 177 32.06 -15.55 -18.69
CA ILE A 177 31.60 -16.31 -19.86
C ILE A 177 30.08 -16.22 -20.01
N ARG A 178 29.61 -15.84 -21.21
CA ARG A 178 28.18 -15.72 -21.56
C ARG A 178 27.79 -16.80 -22.57
N GLN A 179 26.53 -17.23 -22.53
CA GLN A 179 25.92 -18.08 -23.57
C GLN A 179 25.90 -17.33 -24.89
N LYS A 180 26.20 -18.01 -26.00
CA LYS A 180 26.10 -17.39 -27.34
C LYS A 180 24.69 -17.52 -27.93
N LYS A 181 24.40 -16.76 -28.99
CA LYS A 181 23.11 -16.84 -29.72
C LYS A 181 22.92 -18.16 -30.47
N ASP A 182 24.01 -18.80 -30.88
CA ASP A 182 24.11 -20.05 -31.63
C ASP A 182 24.25 -21.31 -30.75
N GLU A 183 24.13 -21.15 -29.42
CA GLU A 183 24.47 -22.19 -28.44
C GLU A 183 23.28 -22.50 -27.52
N ASP A 184 22.87 -23.77 -27.44
CA ASP A 184 21.85 -24.23 -26.49
C ASP A 184 22.41 -24.31 -25.05
N LEU A 185 21.52 -24.25 -24.05
CA LEU A 185 21.87 -24.26 -22.63
C LEU A 185 22.74 -25.47 -22.23
N ILE A 186 22.51 -26.65 -22.80
CA ILE A 186 23.32 -27.85 -22.53
C ILE A 186 24.73 -27.71 -23.12
N GLN A 187 24.83 -27.14 -24.33
CA GLN A 187 26.11 -26.86 -24.98
C GLN A 187 26.90 -25.80 -24.19
N PHE A 188 26.22 -24.74 -23.75
CA PHE A 188 26.81 -23.71 -22.89
C PHE A 188 27.36 -24.28 -21.59
N ARG A 189 26.59 -25.12 -20.88
CA ARG A 189 27.07 -25.77 -19.64
C ARG A 189 28.25 -26.70 -19.90
N LYS A 190 28.30 -27.43 -21.02
CA LYS A 190 29.50 -28.20 -21.41
C LYS A 190 30.71 -27.29 -21.63
N ARG A 191 30.56 -26.18 -22.36
CA ARG A 191 31.62 -25.19 -22.58
C ARG A 191 32.10 -24.54 -21.27
N LEU A 192 31.17 -24.17 -20.39
CA LEU A 192 31.45 -23.62 -19.06
C LEU A 192 32.33 -24.56 -18.23
N ASN A 193 31.99 -25.86 -18.17
CA ASN A 193 32.80 -26.87 -17.49
C ASN A 193 34.23 -26.94 -18.06
N VAL A 194 34.38 -26.94 -19.40
CA VAL A 194 35.70 -26.96 -20.06
C VAL A 194 36.49 -25.69 -19.79
N THR A 195 35.85 -24.51 -19.80
CA THR A 195 36.50 -23.24 -19.46
C THR A 195 36.95 -23.23 -18.00
N MET A 196 36.09 -23.64 -17.07
CA MET A 196 36.44 -23.65 -15.65
C MET A 196 37.65 -24.56 -15.36
N ARG A 197 37.73 -25.75 -15.95
CA ARG A 197 38.88 -26.66 -15.79
C ARG A 197 40.22 -26.08 -16.29
N LYS A 198 40.21 -25.15 -17.25
CA LYS A 198 41.43 -24.52 -17.78
C LYS A 198 41.96 -23.39 -16.91
N LEU A 199 41.12 -22.77 -16.09
CA LEU A 199 41.50 -21.64 -15.23
C LEU A 199 42.19 -22.15 -13.95
N LYS A 200 43.35 -21.58 -13.62
CA LYS A 200 44.10 -21.90 -12.39
C LYS A 200 43.76 -20.93 -11.25
N THR A 201 44.17 -21.29 -10.04
CA THR A 201 44.17 -20.41 -8.86
C THR A 201 45.44 -19.56 -8.84
N THR A 202 45.39 -18.42 -8.17
CA THR A 202 46.55 -17.53 -7.99
C THR A 202 46.69 -17.18 -6.52
N CYS A 203 47.84 -17.48 -5.91
CA CYS A 203 48.14 -17.09 -4.54
C CYS A 203 48.98 -15.81 -4.53
N LEU A 204 48.47 -14.73 -3.94
CA LEU A 204 49.20 -13.48 -3.71
C LEU A 204 49.72 -13.46 -2.27
N LYS A 205 51.04 -13.42 -2.09
CA LYS A 205 51.66 -13.22 -0.78
C LYS A 205 51.64 -11.72 -0.43
N ILE A 206 51.37 -11.41 0.82
CA ILE A 206 51.39 -10.03 1.34
C ILE A 206 52.49 -9.94 2.41
N GLU A 207 53.36 -8.94 2.26
CA GLU A 207 54.43 -8.64 3.22
C GLU A 207 53.89 -7.76 4.37
N PRO A 208 54.44 -7.85 5.59
CA PRO A 208 54.02 -7.00 6.70
C PRO A 208 54.18 -5.49 6.42
N GLN A 209 53.14 -4.72 6.74
CA GLN A 209 53.10 -3.26 6.58
C GLN A 209 52.56 -2.62 7.86
N GLU A 210 53.44 -2.22 8.76
CA GLU A 210 53.07 -1.74 10.11
C GLU A 210 52.27 -0.43 10.08
N MET A 211 52.54 0.45 9.11
CA MET A 211 51.84 1.74 8.96
C MET A 211 50.33 1.57 8.72
N GLU A 212 49.91 0.53 8.00
CA GLU A 212 48.50 0.24 7.72
C GLU A 212 47.69 -0.03 9.00
N ILE A 213 48.33 -0.65 9.99
CA ILE A 213 47.71 -0.90 11.30
C ILE A 213 47.49 0.44 12.04
N ILE A 214 48.48 1.34 11.99
CA ILE A 214 48.40 2.65 12.63
C ILE A 214 47.28 3.49 11.98
N TYR A 215 47.20 3.51 10.65
CA TYR A 215 46.13 4.22 9.93
C TYR A 215 44.74 3.66 10.31
N PHE A 216 44.57 2.33 10.29
CA PHE A 216 43.29 1.71 10.66
C PHE A 216 42.86 2.02 12.11
N LEU A 217 43.78 2.01 13.07
CA LEU A 217 43.48 2.33 14.47
C LEU A 217 43.11 3.80 14.66
N ASN A 218 43.80 4.73 13.99
CA ASN A 218 43.45 6.15 14.00
C ASN A 218 42.06 6.39 13.38
N GLU A 219 41.76 5.77 12.24
CA GLU A 219 40.45 5.87 11.60
C GLU A 219 39.31 5.34 12.49
N CYS A 220 39.51 4.21 13.18
CA CYS A 220 38.55 3.70 14.15
C CYS A 220 38.27 4.71 15.27
N LYS A 221 39.31 5.42 15.73
CA LYS A 221 39.19 6.47 16.74
C LYS A 221 38.46 7.71 16.21
N GLU A 222 38.85 8.22 15.05
CA GLU A 222 38.21 9.38 14.40
C GLU A 222 36.71 9.14 14.15
N ILE A 223 36.34 7.96 13.62
CA ILE A 223 34.93 7.59 13.38
C ILE A 223 34.17 7.54 14.72
N LYS A 224 34.77 6.98 15.76
CA LYS A 224 34.17 6.86 17.10
C LYS A 224 33.92 8.22 17.74
N GLU A 225 34.89 9.13 17.67
CA GLU A 225 34.82 10.50 18.20
C GLU A 225 33.76 11.31 17.43
N ALA A 226 33.81 11.32 16.10
CA ALA A 226 32.86 12.07 15.27
C ALA A 226 31.39 11.60 15.41
N ILE A 227 31.17 10.31 15.68
CA ILE A 227 29.83 9.77 16.03
C ILE A 227 29.38 10.25 17.41
N GLN A 228 30.28 10.28 18.40
CA GLN A 228 29.96 10.69 19.78
C GLN A 228 29.64 12.19 19.86
N GLU A 229 30.42 13.02 19.20
CA GLU A 229 30.25 14.48 19.18
C GLU A 229 29.11 14.95 18.26
N LYS A 230 28.58 14.05 17.40
CA LYS A 230 27.56 14.35 16.36
C LYS A 230 28.01 15.42 15.35
N THR A 231 29.31 15.60 15.19
CA THR A 231 29.95 16.58 14.30
C THR A 231 30.03 16.13 12.84
N PHE A 232 29.63 14.88 12.55
CA PHE A 232 29.88 14.26 11.26
C PHE A 232 28.85 14.58 10.15
N ASN A 233 29.34 15.03 8.99
CA ASN A 233 28.55 15.22 7.77
C ASN A 233 28.40 13.90 7.00
N TRP A 234 27.18 13.35 6.94
CA TRP A 234 26.87 12.09 6.26
C TRP A 234 26.88 12.21 4.73
N ILE A 235 28.05 12.47 4.15
CA ILE A 235 28.24 12.62 2.71
C ILE A 235 27.91 11.29 2.00
N LYS A 236 27.17 11.39 0.90
CA LYS A 236 26.81 10.26 0.05
C LYS A 236 27.88 10.09 -1.04
N ASN A 237 28.58 8.97 -1.01
CA ASN A 237 29.49 8.49 -2.07
C ASN A 237 30.52 9.54 -2.56
N PRO A 238 31.34 10.15 -1.68
CA PRO A 238 32.21 11.28 -2.03
C PRO A 238 33.18 11.03 -3.20
N ASN A 239 33.62 9.77 -3.40
CA ASN A 239 34.64 9.39 -4.39
C ASN A 239 34.09 8.51 -5.53
N ASP A 240 32.77 8.34 -5.62
CA ASP A 240 32.09 7.40 -6.52
C ASP A 240 32.46 5.90 -6.40
N GLU A 241 33.11 5.50 -5.31
CA GLU A 241 33.57 4.11 -5.07
C GLU A 241 32.52 3.19 -4.41
N CYS A 242 31.37 3.71 -4.00
CA CYS A 242 30.36 2.91 -3.30
C CYS A 242 29.46 2.15 -4.30
N PHE A 243 29.83 0.91 -4.58
CA PHE A 243 29.06 -0.05 -5.40
C PHE A 243 27.60 -0.23 -4.94
N ALA A 244 27.28 0.10 -3.69
CA ALA A 244 25.94 0.11 -3.12
C ALA A 244 25.56 1.52 -2.62
N CYS A 245 25.82 2.57 -3.40
CA CYS A 245 25.43 3.96 -3.10
C CYS A 245 23.90 4.17 -3.08
N ASN A 246 23.16 3.33 -3.80
CA ASN A 246 21.71 3.22 -3.72
C ASN A 246 21.33 1.86 -3.08
N PRO A 247 21.67 1.65 -1.79
CA PRO A 247 21.38 0.38 -1.12
C PRO A 247 19.87 0.24 -0.99
N ARG A 248 19.33 -0.88 -1.44
CA ARG A 248 17.91 -1.17 -1.33
C ARG A 248 17.62 -1.60 0.11
N PHE A 249 17.53 -0.67 1.04
CA PHE A 249 17.07 -1.01 2.40
C PHE A 249 15.62 -1.47 2.34
N ALA A 250 15.31 -2.58 2.99
CA ALA A 250 13.96 -3.05 3.21
C ALA A 250 13.23 -2.02 4.08
N PRO A 251 12.18 -1.36 3.57
CA PRO A 251 11.20 -0.74 4.44
C PRO A 251 10.57 -1.86 5.28
N GLU A 252 10.23 -1.59 6.53
CA GLU A 252 9.43 -2.53 7.31
C GLU A 252 8.16 -2.89 6.52
N TYR A 253 7.80 -4.17 6.54
CA TYR A 253 6.95 -4.88 5.57
C TYR A 253 5.49 -4.37 5.38
N LEU A 254 5.13 -3.25 6.00
CA LEU A 254 3.89 -2.52 5.74
C LEU A 254 4.18 -1.41 4.72
N GLU A 255 4.04 -1.79 3.45
CA GLU A 255 4.29 -0.98 2.26
C GLU A 255 3.67 0.43 2.36
N GLN A 256 4.50 1.40 2.69
CA GLN A 256 4.24 2.80 2.37
C GLN A 256 4.34 2.95 0.85
N LEU A 257 3.22 2.74 0.15
CA LEU A 257 3.06 3.10 -1.26
C LEU A 257 3.57 4.54 -1.44
N ARG A 258 4.49 4.75 -2.37
CA ARG A 258 5.03 6.06 -2.74
C ARG A 258 4.89 6.29 -4.23
N ASP A 259 4.66 7.54 -4.61
CA ASP A 259 4.55 7.94 -6.00
C ASP A 259 5.93 8.07 -6.65
N ASP A 260 5.97 8.40 -7.95
CA ASP A 260 7.21 8.57 -8.73
C ASP A 260 8.10 9.72 -8.20
N LYS A 261 7.60 10.53 -7.25
CA LYS A 261 8.32 11.63 -6.58
C LYS A 261 8.77 11.28 -5.16
N GLY A 262 8.39 10.10 -4.65
CA GLY A 262 8.71 9.62 -3.31
C GLY A 262 7.75 10.08 -2.21
N GLU A 263 6.64 10.73 -2.55
CA GLU A 263 5.60 11.16 -1.62
C GLU A 263 4.71 9.97 -1.22
N LEU A 264 4.20 9.98 0.01
CA LEU A 264 3.41 8.87 0.57
C LEU A 264 1.99 8.86 -0.02
N ILE A 265 1.69 7.86 -0.87
CA ILE A 265 0.39 7.71 -1.54
C ILE A 265 -0.74 7.56 -0.52
N MET A 266 -0.56 6.75 0.54
CA MET A 266 -1.51 6.66 1.65
C MET A 266 -0.81 6.37 2.98
N THR A 267 -1.06 7.22 3.97
CA THR A 267 -0.75 6.94 5.40
C THR A 267 -2.04 7.06 6.20
N LEU A 268 -2.37 6.05 7.01
CA LEU A 268 -3.53 6.15 7.90
C LEU A 268 -3.30 7.28 8.92
N PRO A 269 -4.30 8.12 9.23
CA PRO A 269 -4.16 9.15 10.24
C PRO A 269 -3.89 8.49 11.61
N LYS A 270 -3.06 9.16 12.43
CA LYS A 270 -2.76 8.71 13.80
C LYS A 270 -4.08 8.49 14.56
N ASN A 271 -4.13 7.44 15.41
CA ASN A 271 -5.28 7.11 16.24
C ASN A 271 -5.44 8.09 17.42
N ILE A 272 -5.75 9.34 17.07
CA ILE A 272 -5.98 10.47 17.97
C ILE A 272 -7.34 11.03 17.58
N ARG A 273 -8.23 11.22 18.57
CA ARG A 273 -9.55 11.82 18.31
C ARG A 273 -9.34 13.25 17.80
N ARG A 274 -9.88 13.54 16.61
CA ARG A 274 -9.90 14.91 16.08
C ARG A 274 -10.72 15.80 16.99
N GLU A 275 -10.24 17.01 17.23
CA GLU A 275 -11.07 18.07 17.80
C GLU A 275 -12.23 18.34 16.84
N LYS A 276 -13.44 18.38 17.38
CA LYS A 276 -14.59 18.87 16.60
C LYS A 276 -14.38 20.36 16.37
N LYS A 277 -14.34 20.79 15.11
CA LYS A 277 -14.44 22.21 14.77
C LYS A 277 -15.91 22.61 14.71
N ILE A 278 -16.18 23.89 14.94
CA ILE A 278 -17.50 24.46 14.65
C ILE A 278 -17.62 24.51 13.12
N ASP A 279 -18.74 24.03 12.61
CA ASP A 279 -19.09 24.05 11.20
C ASP A 279 -20.04 25.23 10.93
N GLU A 280 -19.53 26.23 10.23
CA GLU A 280 -20.25 27.46 9.89
C GLU A 280 -20.85 27.41 8.46
N ARG A 281 -20.56 26.35 7.70
CA ARG A 281 -21.02 26.16 6.30
C ARG A 281 -21.52 24.73 6.07
N PRO A 282 -22.56 24.27 6.80
CA PRO A 282 -23.11 22.93 6.62
C PRO A 282 -23.79 22.77 5.26
N ASP A 283 -23.80 21.54 4.73
CA ASP A 283 -24.65 21.19 3.60
C ASP A 283 -26.12 21.22 4.04
N PHE A 284 -27.01 21.88 3.29
CA PHE A 284 -28.42 21.95 3.65
C PHE A 284 -29.40 21.89 2.48
N TRP A 285 -30.58 21.34 2.76
CA TRP A 285 -31.73 21.36 1.85
C TRP A 285 -32.80 22.30 2.39
N ILE A 286 -33.12 23.34 1.65
CA ILE A 286 -34.21 24.27 1.94
C ILE A 286 -35.39 24.00 1.00
N TYR A 287 -36.58 23.79 1.57
CA TYR A 287 -37.80 23.68 0.78
C TYR A 287 -38.92 24.52 1.39
N GLY A 288 -39.95 24.81 0.61
CA GLY A 288 -41.03 25.70 1.05
C GLY A 288 -41.90 26.16 -0.11
N ASP A 289 -42.95 26.90 0.19
CA ASP A 289 -43.86 27.44 -0.83
C ASP A 289 -43.15 28.42 -1.79
N SER A 290 -43.77 28.70 -2.93
CA SER A 290 -43.26 29.68 -3.89
C SER A 290 -43.30 31.08 -3.29
N TYR A 291 -42.42 31.98 -3.74
CA TYR A 291 -42.32 33.39 -3.29
C TYR A 291 -41.99 33.62 -1.79
N VAL A 292 -41.78 32.58 -0.98
CA VAL A 292 -41.30 32.70 0.42
C VAL A 292 -39.89 33.30 0.51
N GLY A 293 -39.12 33.32 -0.59
CA GLY A 293 -37.79 33.93 -0.66
C GLY A 293 -36.62 32.95 -0.49
N LYS A 294 -36.80 31.67 -0.84
CA LYS A 294 -35.78 30.62 -0.72
C LYS A 294 -34.47 30.98 -1.44
N SER A 295 -34.53 31.25 -2.75
CA SER A 295 -33.34 31.58 -3.55
C SER A 295 -32.72 32.91 -3.09
N THR A 296 -33.52 33.91 -2.70
CA THR A 296 -33.05 35.17 -2.09
C THR A 296 -32.36 35.00 -0.72
N PHE A 297 -32.73 33.97 0.05
CA PHE A 297 -32.02 33.61 1.28
C PHE A 297 -30.67 32.95 0.97
N VAL A 298 -30.66 32.04 0.00
CA VAL A 298 -29.45 31.32 -0.43
C VAL A 298 -28.46 32.27 -1.12
N ASP A 299 -28.92 33.26 -1.89
CA ASP A 299 -28.08 34.27 -2.57
C ASP A 299 -27.25 35.14 -1.61
N LYS A 300 -27.56 35.14 -0.31
CA LYS A 300 -26.75 35.85 0.70
C LYS A 300 -25.44 35.12 1.05
N PHE A 301 -25.28 33.85 0.67
CA PHE A 301 -24.08 33.06 0.98
C PHE A 301 -22.90 33.47 0.07
N ASP A 302 -21.71 33.57 0.65
CA ASP A 302 -20.54 34.10 -0.06
C ASP A 302 -19.87 33.02 -0.92
N ASP A 303 -19.28 33.43 -2.04
CA ASP A 303 -18.63 32.54 -3.01
C ASP A 303 -19.57 31.47 -3.60
N LEU A 304 -20.83 31.85 -3.85
CA LEU A 304 -21.90 30.97 -4.33
C LEU A 304 -21.98 30.90 -5.85
N LEU A 305 -22.22 29.70 -6.38
CA LEU A 305 -22.66 29.44 -7.76
C LEU A 305 -24.09 28.85 -7.75
N PHE A 306 -25.02 29.45 -8.50
CA PHE A 306 -26.33 28.85 -8.76
C PHE A 306 -26.32 27.96 -10.00
N LEU A 307 -26.91 26.77 -9.88
CA LEU A 307 -27.32 25.89 -10.97
C LEU A 307 -28.84 25.96 -11.04
N ASN A 308 -29.36 26.84 -11.89
CA ASN A 308 -30.80 27.15 -11.97
C ASN A 308 -31.44 26.38 -13.14
N THR A 309 -32.65 25.83 -12.93
CA THR A 309 -33.35 24.97 -13.90
C THR A 309 -34.60 25.62 -14.51
N ASP A 310 -35.23 26.60 -13.86
CA ASP A 310 -36.46 27.27 -14.32
C ASP A 310 -36.25 28.59 -15.08
N GLY A 311 -35.02 29.10 -15.11
CA GLY A 311 -34.64 30.38 -15.71
C GLY A 311 -34.96 31.62 -14.85
N ASN A 312 -35.38 31.45 -13.59
CA ASN A 312 -35.84 32.56 -12.74
C ASN A 312 -34.68 33.19 -11.92
N THR A 313 -33.84 33.98 -12.60
CA THR A 313 -32.59 34.52 -12.03
C THR A 313 -32.62 36.02 -11.68
N ASP A 314 -33.71 36.72 -12.00
CA ASP A 314 -33.78 38.20 -11.93
C ASP A 314 -33.65 38.78 -10.51
N ASN A 315 -33.80 37.95 -9.48
CA ASN A 315 -33.79 38.33 -8.07
C ASN A 315 -32.57 37.77 -7.28
N THR A 316 -31.56 37.29 -7.99
CA THR A 316 -30.30 36.75 -7.42
C THR A 316 -29.09 37.51 -7.99
N THR A 317 -28.09 37.75 -7.14
CA THR A 317 -26.87 38.51 -7.47
C THR A 317 -25.65 37.63 -7.71
N SER A 318 -25.67 36.39 -7.21
CA SER A 318 -24.61 35.40 -7.39
C SER A 318 -24.55 34.90 -8.84
N PRO A 319 -23.36 34.48 -9.35
CA PRO A 319 -23.23 33.86 -10.67
C PRO A 319 -24.17 32.67 -10.87
N VAL A 320 -24.74 32.56 -12.07
CA VAL A 320 -25.71 31.50 -12.42
C VAL A 320 -25.29 30.76 -13.69
N ILE A 321 -25.40 29.44 -13.66
CA ILE A 321 -25.43 28.57 -14.84
C ILE A 321 -26.86 28.05 -15.01
N ASN A 322 -27.43 28.26 -16.19
CA ASN A 322 -28.74 27.72 -16.55
C ASN A 322 -28.59 26.26 -17.00
N ILE A 323 -29.27 25.35 -16.32
CA ILE A 323 -29.31 23.92 -16.61
C ILE A 323 -30.57 23.65 -17.42
N LYS A 324 -30.47 23.70 -18.75
CA LYS A 324 -31.61 23.59 -19.67
C LYS A 324 -31.24 22.87 -20.96
N ASP A 325 -32.23 22.43 -21.71
CA ASP A 325 -31.96 21.86 -23.04
C ASP A 325 -31.52 22.96 -24.02
N GLU A 326 -30.41 22.72 -24.70
CA GLU A 326 -29.90 23.60 -25.76
C GLU A 326 -29.98 22.92 -27.12
N VAL A 327 -30.42 23.67 -28.14
CA VAL A 327 -30.54 23.18 -29.51
C VAL A 327 -29.74 24.10 -30.44
N VAL A 328 -28.60 23.60 -30.92
CA VAL A 328 -27.73 24.29 -31.86
C VAL A 328 -28.00 23.77 -33.29
N LYS A 329 -28.10 24.68 -34.26
CA LYS A 329 -28.28 24.35 -35.68
C LYS A 329 -26.95 24.38 -36.41
N GLU A 330 -26.37 23.20 -36.66
CA GLU A 330 -25.19 23.04 -37.51
C GLU A 330 -25.65 22.74 -38.95
N GLY A 331 -25.89 23.80 -39.72
CA GLY A 331 -26.35 23.70 -41.11
C GLY A 331 -27.75 23.10 -41.22
N ARG A 332 -27.85 21.83 -41.60
CA ARG A 332 -29.13 21.09 -41.73
C ARG A 332 -29.42 20.14 -40.57
N ILE A 333 -28.50 19.99 -39.61
CA ILE A 333 -28.63 19.08 -38.47
C ILE A 333 -28.82 19.91 -37.20
N THR A 334 -29.85 19.59 -36.43
CA THR A 334 -30.04 20.11 -35.06
C THR A 334 -29.33 19.18 -34.09
N LYS A 335 -28.33 19.69 -33.37
CA LYS A 335 -27.74 19.01 -32.22
C LYS A 335 -28.43 19.52 -30.95
N ARG A 336 -29.05 18.60 -30.20
CA ARG A 336 -29.62 18.87 -28.88
C ARG A 336 -28.63 18.41 -27.82
N THR A 337 -28.36 19.26 -26.84
CA THR A 337 -27.66 18.92 -25.59
C THR A 337 -28.72 18.92 -24.49
N PHE A 338 -28.81 17.86 -23.69
CA PHE A 338 -29.80 17.77 -22.62
C PHE A 338 -29.36 18.57 -21.39
N ALA A 339 -30.32 19.11 -20.63
CA ALA A 339 -30.08 19.80 -19.36
C ALA A 339 -29.24 18.95 -18.38
N TRP A 340 -29.52 17.64 -18.29
CA TRP A 340 -28.73 16.73 -17.47
C TRP A 340 -27.28 16.56 -17.96
N GLU A 341 -27.05 16.59 -19.27
CA GLU A 341 -25.71 16.54 -19.85
C GLU A 341 -24.94 17.83 -19.53
N GLN A 342 -25.59 19.00 -19.59
CA GLN A 342 -25.01 20.25 -19.10
C GLN A 342 -24.65 20.17 -17.61
N PHE A 343 -25.53 19.64 -16.76
CA PHE A 343 -25.24 19.45 -15.34
C PHE A 343 -24.01 18.55 -15.13
N LEU A 344 -23.91 17.42 -15.84
CA LEU A 344 -22.74 16.54 -15.79
C LEU A 344 -21.45 17.22 -16.28
N ASN A 345 -21.54 18.11 -17.27
CA ASN A 345 -20.41 18.92 -17.74
C ASN A 345 -19.99 19.93 -16.66
N VAL A 346 -20.93 20.63 -16.01
CA VAL A 346 -20.63 21.56 -14.91
C VAL A 346 -19.95 20.84 -13.74
N VAL A 347 -20.45 19.67 -13.33
CA VAL A 347 -19.78 18.82 -12.31
C VAL A 347 -18.37 18.39 -12.74
N SER A 348 -18.12 18.23 -14.05
CA SER A 348 -16.79 17.88 -14.57
C SER A 348 -15.84 19.08 -14.63
N GLU A 349 -16.33 20.28 -14.91
CA GLU A 349 -15.55 21.51 -14.86
C GLU A 349 -15.09 21.79 -13.42
N LEU A 350 -16.03 21.70 -12.47
CA LEU A 350 -15.80 21.85 -11.03
C LEU A 350 -14.83 20.81 -10.43
N GLU A 351 -14.61 19.67 -11.09
CA GLU A 351 -13.55 18.71 -10.68
C GLU A 351 -12.14 19.21 -10.98
N THR A 352 -12.00 20.08 -11.97
CA THR A 352 -10.71 20.59 -12.45
C THR A 352 -10.45 22.06 -12.12
N ASP A 353 -11.50 22.78 -11.73
CA ASP A 353 -11.49 24.19 -11.36
C ASP A 353 -10.58 24.48 -10.16
N LYS A 354 -9.70 25.46 -10.33
CA LYS A 354 -8.76 25.96 -9.31
C LYS A 354 -8.79 27.49 -9.18
N ASP A 355 -9.54 28.16 -10.06
CA ASP A 355 -9.37 29.59 -10.34
C ASP A 355 -10.65 30.40 -10.09
N SER A 356 -11.84 29.77 -10.09
CA SER A 356 -13.12 30.49 -9.90
C SER A 356 -13.31 31.08 -8.49
N GLY A 357 -12.69 30.46 -7.47
CA GLY A 357 -12.84 30.83 -6.08
C GLY A 357 -14.15 30.42 -5.40
N PHE A 358 -15.07 29.73 -6.09
CA PHE A 358 -16.35 29.28 -5.52
C PHE A 358 -16.15 28.38 -4.29
N LYS A 359 -17.05 28.48 -3.31
CA LYS A 359 -17.06 27.66 -2.08
C LYS A 359 -18.41 27.03 -1.79
N ALA A 360 -19.49 27.54 -2.39
CA ALA A 360 -20.84 27.01 -2.26
C ALA A 360 -21.49 26.82 -3.63
N ILE A 361 -22.34 25.79 -3.75
CA ILE A 361 -23.10 25.48 -4.96
C ILE A 361 -24.57 25.27 -4.58
N ALA A 362 -25.45 26.10 -5.12
CA ALA A 362 -26.89 25.98 -4.95
C ALA A 362 -27.54 25.39 -6.20
N ILE A 363 -28.32 24.32 -6.03
CA ILE A 363 -29.17 23.77 -7.09
C ILE A 363 -30.58 24.32 -6.86
N ASP A 364 -31.07 25.16 -7.78
CA ASP A 364 -32.44 25.65 -7.73
C ASP A 364 -33.39 24.68 -8.45
N LEU A 365 -34.49 24.36 -7.76
CA LEU A 365 -35.44 23.28 -8.05
C LEU A 365 -34.76 21.92 -8.30
N PHE A 366 -34.33 21.31 -7.21
CA PHE A 366 -33.74 19.97 -7.19
C PHE A 366 -34.65 18.87 -7.79
N GLU A 367 -35.97 19.07 -7.72
CA GLU A 367 -36.98 18.23 -8.38
C GLU A 367 -36.93 18.29 -9.91
N ASP A 368 -36.69 19.46 -10.49
CA ASP A 368 -36.65 19.65 -11.95
C ASP A 368 -35.34 19.07 -12.50
N LEU A 369 -34.22 19.23 -11.77
CA LEU A 369 -32.97 18.50 -12.06
C LEU A 369 -33.15 16.97 -12.04
N ARG A 370 -33.96 16.45 -11.11
CA ARG A 370 -34.29 15.03 -11.01
C ARG A 370 -35.14 14.54 -12.18
N GLU A 371 -35.98 15.39 -12.76
CA GLU A 371 -36.73 15.08 -13.99
C GLU A 371 -35.85 15.18 -15.25
N HIS A 372 -34.94 16.15 -15.34
CA HIS A 372 -33.95 16.21 -16.42
C HIS A 372 -33.10 14.94 -16.50
N CYS A 373 -32.70 14.37 -15.35
CA CYS A 373 -32.02 13.07 -15.28
C CYS A 373 -32.89 11.93 -15.87
N ARG A 374 -34.18 11.90 -15.54
CA ARG A 374 -35.14 10.89 -16.03
C ARG A 374 -35.26 10.96 -17.56
N ILE A 375 -35.47 12.17 -18.10
CA ILE A 375 -35.58 12.42 -19.54
C ILE A 375 -34.30 11.98 -20.29
N TYR A 376 -33.12 12.33 -19.77
CA TYR A 376 -31.85 11.93 -20.36
C TYR A 376 -31.65 10.40 -20.38
N VAL A 377 -32.01 9.71 -19.29
CA VAL A 377 -31.94 8.24 -19.24
C VAL A 377 -32.94 7.59 -20.19
N PHE A 378 -34.09 8.21 -20.43
CA PHE A 378 -35.09 7.72 -21.38
C PHE A 378 -34.61 7.81 -22.82
N ASP A 379 -34.15 8.99 -23.24
CA ASP A 379 -33.60 9.21 -24.59
C ASP A 379 -32.43 8.25 -24.88
N LYS A 380 -31.48 8.15 -23.95
CA LYS A 380 -30.30 7.27 -24.03
C LYS A 380 -30.62 5.78 -24.18
N ASN A 381 -31.79 5.33 -23.74
CA ASN A 381 -32.23 3.93 -23.85
C ASN A 381 -33.38 3.72 -24.86
N GLY A 382 -33.90 4.78 -25.49
CA GLY A 382 -35.06 4.72 -26.37
C GLY A 382 -36.36 4.33 -25.65
N TRP A 383 -36.58 4.86 -24.44
CA TRP A 383 -37.78 4.61 -23.62
C TRP A 383 -38.70 5.82 -23.58
N GLU A 384 -40.00 5.59 -23.40
CA GLU A 384 -41.00 6.65 -23.14
C GLU A 384 -41.42 6.66 -21.66
N HIS A 385 -41.28 5.53 -20.96
CA HIS A 385 -41.64 5.37 -19.56
C HIS A 385 -40.69 4.40 -18.81
N GLU A 386 -40.57 4.51 -17.49
CA GLU A 386 -39.66 3.64 -16.70
C GLU A 386 -39.98 2.13 -16.81
N SER A 387 -41.21 1.78 -17.21
CA SER A 387 -41.65 0.39 -17.45
C SER A 387 -40.88 -0.29 -18.57
N ASP A 388 -40.36 0.47 -19.53
CA ASP A 388 -39.90 -0.04 -20.81
C ASP A 388 -38.54 -0.74 -20.67
N GLY A 389 -37.79 -0.41 -19.61
CA GLY A 389 -36.63 -1.19 -19.17
C GLY A 389 -36.97 -2.56 -18.56
N GLY A 390 -38.26 -2.88 -18.38
CA GLY A 390 -38.75 -4.09 -17.69
C GLY A 390 -38.68 -4.00 -16.17
N TYR A 391 -39.10 -5.08 -15.49
CA TYR A 391 -39.27 -5.21 -14.02
C TYR A 391 -38.31 -4.35 -13.17
N GLY A 392 -38.74 -3.13 -12.82
CA GLY A 392 -38.02 -2.20 -11.94
C GLY A 392 -36.73 -1.59 -12.49
N LYS A 393 -36.26 -1.97 -13.69
CA LYS A 393 -34.92 -1.59 -14.19
C LYS A 393 -34.83 -0.11 -14.57
N GLY A 394 -35.86 0.47 -15.19
CA GLY A 394 -35.86 1.90 -15.56
C GLY A 394 -35.67 2.79 -14.34
N TRP A 395 -36.53 2.63 -13.32
CA TRP A 395 -36.40 3.32 -12.03
C TRP A 395 -35.03 3.10 -11.36
N ALA A 396 -34.45 1.89 -11.47
CA ALA A 396 -33.13 1.61 -10.91
C ALA A 396 -31.99 2.33 -11.66
N MET A 397 -32.07 2.43 -12.99
CA MET A 397 -31.10 3.18 -13.79
C MET A 397 -31.16 4.68 -13.50
N VAL A 398 -32.35 5.29 -13.56
CA VAL A 398 -32.54 6.72 -13.26
C VAL A 398 -32.05 7.05 -11.85
N LYS A 399 -32.39 6.23 -10.85
CA LYS A 399 -31.88 6.39 -9.48
C LYS A 399 -30.36 6.27 -9.39
N THR A 400 -29.75 5.36 -10.14
CA THR A 400 -28.29 5.14 -10.09
C THR A 400 -27.54 6.30 -10.74
N GLU A 401 -28.00 6.75 -11.92
CA GLU A 401 -27.46 7.91 -12.64
C GLU A 401 -27.50 9.16 -11.75
N PHE A 402 -28.69 9.49 -11.23
CA PHE A 402 -28.91 10.66 -10.37
C PHE A 402 -28.04 10.61 -9.11
N ASN A 403 -28.09 9.50 -8.37
CA ASN A 403 -27.35 9.37 -7.12
C ASN A 403 -25.83 9.39 -7.33
N ASN A 404 -25.33 8.93 -8.47
CA ASN A 404 -23.90 8.98 -8.78
C ASN A 404 -23.44 10.41 -9.08
N ALA A 405 -24.20 11.17 -9.87
CA ALA A 405 -23.87 12.56 -10.18
C ALA A 405 -23.90 13.46 -8.91
N ILE A 406 -24.92 13.30 -8.07
CA ILE A 406 -25.03 14.05 -6.80
C ILE A 406 -23.89 13.67 -5.81
N LYS A 407 -23.50 12.39 -5.74
CA LYS A 407 -22.32 11.98 -4.94
C LYS A 407 -21.02 12.57 -5.48
N ARG A 408 -20.85 12.60 -6.81
CA ARG A 408 -19.68 13.18 -7.49
C ARG A 408 -19.54 14.64 -7.09
N LEU A 409 -20.60 15.43 -7.24
CA LEU A 409 -20.66 16.84 -6.83
C LEU A 409 -20.34 17.03 -5.32
N LYS A 410 -20.94 16.24 -4.43
CA LYS A 410 -20.65 16.33 -2.99
C LYS A 410 -19.19 16.00 -2.64
N ASN A 411 -18.58 15.06 -3.35
CA ASN A 411 -17.20 14.63 -3.07
C ASN A 411 -16.15 15.71 -3.41
N LEU A 412 -16.52 16.78 -4.12
CA LEU A 412 -15.62 17.89 -4.47
C LEU A 412 -15.29 18.79 -3.27
N GLY A 413 -16.12 18.77 -2.21
CA GLY A 413 -15.86 19.51 -0.97
C GLY A 413 -16.39 20.94 -0.93
N TYR A 414 -17.18 21.37 -1.92
CA TYR A 414 -18.00 22.59 -1.83
C TYR A 414 -19.16 22.40 -0.83
N GLN A 415 -19.63 23.49 -0.24
CA GLN A 415 -20.92 23.50 0.47
C GLN A 415 -22.05 23.30 -0.54
N ILE A 416 -22.86 22.25 -0.38
CA ILE A 416 -23.97 21.94 -1.28
C ILE A 416 -25.29 22.39 -0.67
N ILE A 417 -26.02 23.21 -1.44
CA ILE A 417 -27.33 23.74 -1.07
C ILE A 417 -28.36 23.24 -2.09
N TYR A 418 -29.42 22.59 -1.63
CA TYR A 418 -30.55 22.20 -2.49
C TYR A 418 -31.75 23.09 -2.20
N ILE A 419 -32.46 23.54 -3.24
CA ILE A 419 -33.71 24.29 -3.13
C ILE A 419 -34.85 23.48 -3.75
N SER A 420 -35.99 23.39 -3.06
CA SER A 420 -37.20 22.72 -3.58
C SER A 420 -38.49 23.48 -3.27
N LYS A 421 -39.53 23.24 -4.06
CA LYS A 421 -40.93 23.57 -3.74
C LYS A 421 -41.45 22.60 -2.68
N GLU A 422 -42.43 23.04 -1.89
CA GLU A 422 -43.18 22.15 -0.98
C GLU A 422 -44.46 21.63 -1.63
N VAL A 423 -44.86 20.43 -1.23
CA VAL A 423 -46.17 19.84 -1.48
C VAL A 423 -46.88 19.64 -0.15
N LYS A 424 -48.16 20.00 -0.12
CA LYS A 424 -49.06 19.81 1.02
C LYS A 424 -49.80 18.50 0.82
N SER A 425 -49.65 17.57 1.76
CA SER A 425 -50.35 16.28 1.75
C SER A 425 -51.19 16.14 3.02
N GLU A 426 -52.39 15.62 2.90
CA GLU A 426 -53.28 15.40 4.04
C GLU A 426 -53.17 13.96 4.54
N THR A 427 -53.10 13.79 5.86
CA THR A 427 -53.13 12.47 6.49
C THR A 427 -54.19 12.45 7.58
N THR A 428 -55.21 11.62 7.38
CA THR A 428 -56.24 11.35 8.39
C THR A 428 -55.65 10.49 9.50
N LEU A 429 -55.63 11.01 10.73
CA LEU A 429 -55.22 10.26 11.90
C LEU A 429 -56.30 9.26 12.31
N LYS A 430 -55.94 8.23 13.09
CA LYS A 430 -56.88 7.18 13.56
C LYS A 430 -58.09 7.71 14.35
N GLY A 431 -58.06 8.96 14.81
CA GLY A 431 -59.17 9.66 15.47
C GLY A 431 -59.96 10.62 14.56
N GLY A 432 -59.87 10.49 13.23
CA GLY A 432 -60.62 11.31 12.26
C GLY A 432 -60.04 12.71 12.00
N ALA A 433 -59.18 13.23 12.87
CA ALA A 433 -58.49 14.51 12.65
C ALA A 433 -57.58 14.45 11.41
N VAL A 434 -57.82 15.34 10.44
CA VAL A 434 -56.97 15.54 9.27
C VAL A 434 -55.78 16.41 9.67
N ARG A 435 -54.55 15.99 9.33
CA ARG A 435 -53.33 16.77 9.55
C ARG A 435 -52.62 17.01 8.21
N THR A 436 -52.35 18.27 7.92
CA THR A 436 -51.53 18.68 6.77
C THR A 436 -50.06 18.45 7.08
N ASN A 437 -49.42 17.65 6.23
CA ASN A 437 -47.98 17.44 6.20
C ASN A 437 -47.36 18.30 5.08
N PHE A 438 -46.20 18.87 5.37
CA PHE A 438 -45.40 19.63 4.43
C PHE A 438 -44.15 18.80 4.08
N ILE A 439 -44.02 18.45 2.80
CA ILE A 439 -42.93 17.65 2.25
C ILE A 439 -42.30 18.37 1.06
N PRO A 440 -41.03 18.16 0.72
CA PRO A 440 -40.46 18.63 -0.55
C PRO A 440 -41.13 17.95 -1.74
N ASN A 441 -41.16 18.61 -2.90
CA ASN A 441 -41.76 18.11 -4.15
C ASN A 441 -40.92 17.02 -4.85
N ILE A 442 -40.57 15.94 -4.15
CA ILE A 442 -39.74 14.86 -4.70
C ILE A 442 -40.10 13.51 -4.08
N ASP A 443 -39.85 12.41 -4.79
CA ASP A 443 -40.22 11.07 -4.33
C ASP A 443 -39.46 10.66 -3.04
N ASP A 444 -40.12 9.90 -2.17
CA ASP A 444 -39.57 9.45 -0.88
C ASP A 444 -38.20 8.79 -1.00
N LYS A 445 -37.91 8.04 -2.07
CA LYS A 445 -36.64 7.32 -2.21
C LYS A 445 -35.50 8.27 -2.55
N THR A 446 -35.78 9.32 -3.33
CA THR A 446 -34.82 10.40 -3.58
C THR A 446 -34.73 11.33 -2.36
N ALA A 447 -35.83 11.71 -1.70
CA ALA A 447 -35.79 12.52 -0.48
C ALA A 447 -34.96 11.88 0.65
N ASN A 448 -35.12 10.56 0.87
CA ASN A 448 -34.31 9.79 1.82
C ASN A 448 -32.83 9.66 1.41
N PHE A 449 -32.50 9.79 0.12
CA PHE A 449 -31.11 9.87 -0.34
C PHE A 449 -30.54 11.28 -0.11
N THR A 450 -31.25 12.32 -0.53
CA THR A 450 -30.83 13.74 -0.41
C THR A 450 -30.61 14.13 1.05
N THR A 451 -31.49 13.74 1.97
CA THR A 451 -31.30 13.93 3.43
C THR A 451 -30.04 13.25 3.98
N GLY A 452 -29.57 12.15 3.37
CA GLY A 452 -28.29 11.54 3.70
C GLY A 452 -27.08 12.31 3.15
N THR A 453 -27.27 13.14 2.11
CA THR A 453 -26.24 13.97 1.51
C THR A 453 -26.09 15.36 2.16
N VAL A 454 -26.97 15.76 3.08
CA VAL A 454 -26.90 17.04 3.80
C VAL A 454 -26.73 16.84 5.31
N ASP A 455 -26.34 17.90 6.02
CA ASP A 455 -26.30 17.96 7.48
C ASP A 455 -27.62 18.47 8.06
N LEU A 456 -28.40 19.21 7.26
CA LEU A 456 -29.67 19.82 7.67
C LEU A 456 -30.72 19.82 6.54
N THR A 457 -31.99 19.63 6.90
CA THR A 457 -33.13 19.88 6.01
C THR A 457 -34.13 20.78 6.73
N ILE A 458 -34.38 21.96 6.16
CA ILE A 458 -35.15 23.07 6.74
C ILE A 458 -36.33 23.44 5.84
N ARG A 459 -37.45 23.82 6.47
CA ARG A 459 -38.61 24.36 5.77
C ARG A 459 -38.65 25.88 5.91
N ALA A 460 -38.72 26.60 4.81
CA ALA A 460 -39.04 28.02 4.78
C ALA A 460 -40.55 28.23 4.64
N PHE A 461 -41.14 29.08 5.49
CA PHE A 461 -42.57 29.40 5.44
C PHE A 461 -42.82 30.85 5.88
N MET A 462 -44.03 31.35 5.63
CA MET A 462 -44.51 32.61 6.21
C MET A 462 -45.50 32.30 7.34
N ASN A 463 -45.39 33.01 8.46
CA ASN A 463 -46.35 32.90 9.57
C ASN A 463 -47.63 33.71 9.28
N SER A 464 -48.58 33.73 10.23
CA SER A 464 -49.82 34.52 10.16
C SER A 464 -49.59 36.02 9.99
N ASP A 465 -48.45 36.51 10.45
CA ASP A 465 -48.11 37.92 10.60
C ASP A 465 -47.28 38.43 9.41
N GLY A 466 -47.08 37.58 8.38
CA GLY A 466 -46.31 37.88 7.17
C GLY A 466 -44.79 37.74 7.32
N VAL A 467 -44.29 37.33 8.49
CA VAL A 467 -42.86 37.14 8.76
C VAL A 467 -42.39 35.83 8.12
N ARG A 468 -41.26 35.89 7.42
CA ARG A 468 -40.61 34.74 6.76
C ARG A 468 -39.69 34.04 7.76
N LEU A 469 -39.96 32.77 8.03
CA LEU A 469 -39.28 31.97 9.06
C LEU A 469 -38.68 30.68 8.47
N LEU A 470 -37.64 30.19 9.14
CA LEU A 470 -37.08 28.86 8.95
C LEU A 470 -37.51 27.93 10.09
N GLN A 471 -38.02 26.74 9.77
CA GLN A 471 -38.29 25.68 10.73
C GLN A 471 -37.00 24.89 11.00
N LEU A 472 -36.37 25.13 12.16
CA LEU A 472 -35.11 24.50 12.55
C LEU A 472 -35.32 23.16 13.27
N SER A 473 -36.33 23.08 14.13
CA SER A 473 -36.63 21.86 14.88
C SER A 473 -37.53 20.88 14.12
N LYS A 474 -37.39 19.59 14.46
CA LYS A 474 -38.12 18.50 13.82
C LYS A 474 -39.56 18.39 14.33
N GLN A 475 -40.52 18.80 13.51
CA GLN A 475 -41.95 18.61 13.77
C GLN A 475 -42.49 17.31 13.15
N ARG A 476 -43.61 16.79 13.67
CA ARG A 476 -44.19 15.51 13.19
C ARG A 476 -44.81 15.57 11.79
N ASN A 477 -45.15 16.75 11.30
CA ASN A 477 -45.81 17.00 10.01
C ASN A 477 -44.99 17.92 9.09
N VAL A 478 -43.71 18.09 9.39
CA VAL A 478 -42.76 18.82 8.54
C VAL A 478 -41.62 17.88 8.24
N PHE A 479 -41.36 17.61 6.96
CA PHE A 479 -40.21 16.82 6.57
C PHE A 479 -38.92 17.58 6.91
N GLY A 480 -37.97 16.96 7.62
CA GLY A 480 -36.67 17.56 7.90
C GLY A 480 -36.18 17.40 9.34
N GLY A 481 -35.39 18.39 9.77
CA GLY A 481 -34.44 18.30 10.87
C GLY A 481 -33.01 18.04 10.36
N GLY A 482 -32.05 17.89 11.27
CA GLY A 482 -30.65 17.71 10.91
C GLY A 482 -29.81 17.11 12.03
N ARG A 483 -28.49 17.24 11.91
CA ARG A 483 -27.49 16.74 12.87
C ARG A 483 -27.25 17.70 14.04
N PHE A 484 -27.84 18.90 13.98
CA PHE A 484 -27.72 19.96 14.99
C PHE A 484 -28.91 19.93 15.96
N ASN A 485 -28.60 20.08 17.26
CA ASN A 485 -29.62 20.26 18.30
C ASN A 485 -29.83 21.76 18.52
N PHE A 486 -30.66 22.38 17.69
CA PHE A 486 -31.05 23.78 17.83
C PHE A 486 -31.71 24.05 19.20
N LEU A 487 -31.51 25.26 19.71
CA LEU A 487 -32.12 25.71 20.97
C LEU A 487 -33.51 26.29 20.71
N ASN A 488 -33.67 26.98 19.57
CA ASN A 488 -34.92 27.57 19.11
C ASN A 488 -35.59 26.71 18.04
N ASP A 489 -36.92 26.66 18.03
CA ASP A 489 -37.70 25.89 17.04
C ASP A 489 -37.68 26.53 15.65
N THR A 490 -37.57 27.86 15.60
CA THR A 490 -37.59 28.70 14.38
C THR A 490 -36.65 29.90 14.51
N CYS A 491 -36.13 30.39 13.39
CA CYS A 491 -35.47 31.71 13.27
C CYS A 491 -36.05 32.48 12.08
N GLU A 492 -35.70 33.77 11.91
CA GLU A 492 -36.08 34.50 10.69
C GLU A 492 -35.33 33.97 9.45
N LEU A 493 -35.86 34.27 8.27
CA LEU A 493 -35.24 33.91 6.98
C LEU A 493 -34.04 34.82 6.65
N SER A 494 -33.04 34.81 7.53
CA SER A 494 -31.81 35.62 7.45
C SER A 494 -30.56 34.76 7.65
N LYS A 495 -29.52 35.03 6.86
CA LYS A 495 -28.23 34.32 6.90
C LYS A 495 -27.58 34.44 8.27
N ASP A 496 -27.56 35.65 8.84
CA ASP A 496 -26.84 35.92 10.08
C ASP A 496 -27.47 35.23 11.28
N GLU A 497 -28.81 35.25 11.39
CA GLU A 497 -29.54 34.51 12.43
C GLU A 497 -29.37 33.00 12.30
N PHE A 498 -29.46 32.49 11.07
CA PHE A 498 -29.29 31.07 10.78
C PHE A 498 -27.89 30.57 11.19
N ILE A 499 -26.85 31.34 10.88
CA ILE A 499 -25.46 31.04 11.29
C ILE A 499 -25.31 31.15 12.81
N GLN A 500 -25.92 32.16 13.46
CA GLN A 500 -25.89 32.28 14.93
C GLN A 500 -26.55 31.07 15.62
N GLU A 501 -27.72 30.61 15.16
CA GLU A 501 -28.40 29.43 15.70
C GLU A 501 -27.59 28.14 15.47
N LEU A 502 -26.95 27.97 14.31
CA LEU A 502 -26.01 26.87 14.06
C LEU A 502 -24.85 26.86 15.06
N ILE A 503 -24.19 28.02 15.25
CA ILE A 503 -23.08 28.17 16.19
C ILE A 503 -23.54 27.89 17.63
N ASN A 504 -24.73 28.35 18.03
CA ASN A 504 -25.30 28.12 19.35
C ASN A 504 -25.60 26.64 19.60
N ALA A 505 -26.25 25.96 18.64
CA ALA A 505 -26.54 24.52 18.68
C ALA A 505 -25.28 23.67 18.86
N GLN A 506 -24.20 24.03 18.16
CA GLN A 506 -22.91 23.33 18.23
C GLN A 506 -22.18 23.62 19.55
N LYS A 507 -22.08 24.87 19.99
CA LYS A 507 -21.48 25.24 21.29
C LYS A 507 -22.18 24.54 22.47
N ALA A 508 -23.51 24.51 22.47
CA ALA A 508 -24.29 23.79 23.49
C ALA A 508 -24.03 22.28 23.48
N SER A 509 -23.84 21.70 22.29
CA SER A 509 -23.49 20.27 22.14
C SER A 509 -22.05 19.97 22.58
N HIS A 510 -21.12 20.91 22.38
CA HIS A 510 -19.73 20.81 22.84
C HIS A 510 -19.61 20.84 24.37
N ALA A 511 -20.25 21.80 25.03
CA ALA A 511 -20.21 21.94 26.49
C ALA A 511 -20.72 20.70 27.23
N LYS A 512 -21.75 20.02 26.68
CA LYS A 512 -22.29 18.76 27.21
C LYS A 512 -21.31 17.58 27.12
N ILE A 513 -20.32 17.64 26.23
CA ILE A 513 -19.32 16.58 26.03
C ILE A 513 -18.11 16.79 26.96
N THR A 514 -17.57 18.01 27.04
CA THR A 514 -16.43 18.31 27.93
C THR A 514 -16.76 18.09 29.40
N ALA A 515 -18.00 18.34 29.83
CA ALA A 515 -18.46 18.05 31.19
C ALA A 515 -18.41 16.56 31.58
N LYS A 516 -18.41 15.63 30.60
CA LYS A 516 -18.37 14.17 30.83
C LYS A 516 -16.96 13.56 30.78
N ILE A 517 -15.93 14.32 30.41
CA ILE A 517 -14.57 13.83 30.23
C ILE A 517 -13.63 14.49 31.24
N LYS A 518 -13.62 13.96 32.48
CA LYS A 518 -12.51 14.18 33.42
C LYS A 518 -11.56 12.97 33.35
N PRO A 519 -10.24 13.16 33.27
CA PRO A 519 -9.30 12.06 33.02
C PRO A 519 -9.02 11.24 34.29
N ILE A 520 -9.02 9.92 34.14
CA ILE A 520 -8.36 9.00 35.08
C ILE A 520 -6.85 9.16 34.86
N LYS A 521 -6.09 9.45 35.92
CA LYS A 521 -4.63 9.40 35.89
C LYS A 521 -4.20 7.97 36.21
N GLU A 522 -3.47 7.34 35.29
CA GLU A 522 -2.77 6.09 35.55
C GLU A 522 -1.45 6.40 36.30
N GLU A 523 -1.36 5.99 37.57
CA GLU A 523 -0.07 5.79 38.23
C GLU A 523 0.38 4.36 37.97
N ILE A 524 1.45 4.19 37.19
CA ILE A 524 2.18 2.93 37.11
C ILE A 524 3.23 2.94 38.22
N LYS A 525 3.12 2.01 39.17
CA LYS A 525 4.20 1.65 40.09
C LYS A 525 4.46 0.15 40.00
N GLU A 526 5.70 -0.21 39.72
CA GLU A 526 6.25 -1.53 39.99
C GLU A 526 6.35 -1.71 41.52
N ASP A 527 6.00 -2.89 42.05
CA ASP A 527 7.01 -3.89 42.45
C ASP A 527 6.35 -5.23 42.86
N LYS A 528 7.19 -6.23 43.14
CA LYS A 528 6.84 -7.65 43.37
C LYS A 528 6.16 -7.89 44.73
N SER A 529 5.30 -8.91 44.81
CA SER A 529 5.56 -10.10 45.66
C SER A 529 4.46 -11.19 45.66
N VAL A 530 4.94 -12.43 45.56
CA VAL A 530 4.53 -13.68 46.26
C VAL A 530 3.03 -14.01 46.51
N LYS A 531 2.67 -15.21 46.02
CA LYS A 531 1.52 -16.07 46.34
C LYS A 531 1.02 -16.02 47.81
N GLN A 532 -0.30 -16.11 47.99
CA GLN A 532 -0.87 -17.08 48.94
C GLN A 532 -2.31 -17.48 48.59
N THR A 533 -2.60 -18.78 48.72
CA THR A 533 -3.92 -19.42 48.51
C THR A 533 -4.44 -20.00 49.83
N VAL A 534 -5.56 -19.48 50.34
CA VAL A 534 -6.53 -20.12 51.28
C VAL A 534 -7.85 -19.36 51.03
N LYS A 535 -9.01 -19.89 50.59
CA LYS A 535 -9.75 -21.17 50.67
C LYS A 535 -10.72 -21.25 51.88
N GLU A 536 -12.03 -21.17 51.56
CA GLU A 536 -13.22 -21.60 52.35
C GLU A 536 -13.45 -20.89 53.72
N GLU A 537 -14.69 -20.66 54.19
CA GLU A 537 -15.84 -21.57 54.38
C GLU A 537 -17.20 -20.92 54.02
N THR A 538 -18.12 -21.57 53.27
CA THR A 538 -19.18 -22.58 53.63
C THR A 538 -20.37 -22.03 54.47
N LYS A 539 -21.64 -22.52 54.41
CA LYS A 539 -22.35 -23.60 53.65
C LYS A 539 -23.90 -23.42 53.74
N GLY A 540 -24.69 -24.27 53.07
CA GLY A 540 -26.15 -24.42 53.29
C GLY A 540 -27.03 -24.29 52.02
N THR A 541 -26.90 -25.07 50.95
CA THR A 541 -27.32 -26.49 50.71
C THR A 541 -28.77 -26.86 51.03
N GLU A 542 -29.47 -27.31 49.98
CA GLU A 542 -30.58 -28.29 50.00
C GLU A 542 -30.32 -29.30 48.83
N GLU A 543 -30.87 -30.52 48.89
CA GLU A 543 -30.17 -31.74 48.42
C GLU A 543 -30.57 -32.38 47.07
N VAL A 544 -29.76 -33.37 46.64
CA VAL A 544 -29.81 -34.15 45.36
C VAL A 544 -29.50 -35.63 45.63
N PRO A 545 -30.22 -36.58 45.00
CA PRO A 545 -29.62 -37.46 43.96
C PRO A 545 -30.68 -37.95 42.92
N PRO A 546 -30.47 -39.01 42.10
CA PRO A 546 -29.25 -39.57 41.45
C PRO A 546 -29.39 -39.55 39.88
N GLY A 547 -28.46 -39.96 39.02
CA GLY A 547 -27.16 -40.64 39.18
C GLY A 547 -27.13 -42.03 38.50
N GLU A 548 -26.37 -42.21 37.41
CA GLU A 548 -25.85 -43.53 36.94
C GLU A 548 -24.71 -43.39 35.90
N THR A 549 -24.08 -44.51 35.51
CA THR A 549 -22.63 -44.60 35.25
C THR A 549 -22.11 -44.70 33.80
N ILE A 550 -20.92 -44.14 33.60
CA ILE A 550 -19.75 -44.57 32.78
C ILE A 550 -19.98 -45.54 31.60
N THR A 551 -19.56 -45.15 30.39
CA THR A 551 -18.72 -46.00 29.50
C THR A 551 -18.07 -45.19 28.38
N ASP A 552 -16.84 -45.57 28.01
CA ASP A 552 -16.05 -44.91 26.96
C ASP A 552 -16.58 -45.19 25.54
N LYS A 553 -16.45 -44.18 24.65
CA LYS A 553 -16.00 -44.37 23.26
C LYS A 553 -15.63 -43.05 22.59
N GLU A 554 -14.59 -43.13 21.76
CA GLU A 554 -14.16 -42.06 20.87
C GLU A 554 -15.21 -41.80 19.78
N GLU A 555 -15.55 -40.54 19.51
CA GLU A 555 -16.04 -40.14 18.19
C GLU A 555 -15.79 -38.66 17.90
N VAL A 556 -15.24 -38.37 16.73
CA VAL A 556 -14.96 -37.02 16.23
C VAL A 556 -16.13 -36.58 15.34
N ILE A 557 -16.85 -35.53 15.73
CA ILE A 557 -17.96 -34.94 14.96
C ILE A 557 -17.79 -33.42 14.95
N GLU A 558 -17.25 -32.86 13.86
CA GLU A 558 -17.95 -32.22 12.73
C GLU A 558 -18.72 -30.92 13.06
N GLU A 559 -18.23 -29.81 12.48
CA GLU A 559 -18.91 -28.49 12.52
C GLU A 559 -20.14 -28.44 11.58
N PRO A 560 -21.21 -27.71 11.95
CA PRO A 560 -22.44 -27.67 11.16
C PRO A 560 -22.34 -26.76 9.91
N LYS A 561 -22.53 -27.39 8.74
CA LYS A 561 -22.47 -26.75 7.41
C LYS A 561 -23.61 -25.75 7.15
N ARG A 562 -23.26 -24.56 6.63
CA ARG A 562 -24.22 -23.66 5.95
C ARG A 562 -24.74 -24.29 4.65
N LYS A 563 -26.04 -24.18 4.39
CA LYS A 563 -26.71 -24.72 3.19
C LYS A 563 -26.59 -23.75 2.00
N THR A 564 -26.11 -24.25 0.86
CA THR A 564 -26.25 -23.60 -0.46
C THR A 564 -27.00 -24.55 -1.40
N ARG A 565 -27.99 -24.06 -2.17
CA ARG A 565 -28.83 -24.90 -3.03
C ARG A 565 -28.20 -25.16 -4.41
N LYS A 566 -28.51 -26.36 -4.93
CA LYS A 566 -27.94 -26.99 -6.14
C LYS A 566 -28.23 -26.24 -7.45
N ARG A 567 -27.33 -26.40 -8.42
CA ARG A 567 -27.67 -26.58 -9.84
C ARG A 567 -27.12 -27.94 -10.29
N LYS A 568 -27.98 -28.82 -10.82
CA LYS A 568 -27.60 -30.14 -11.37
C LYS A 568 -27.31 -29.98 -12.88
N SER A 569 -26.30 -30.69 -13.38
CA SER A 569 -26.27 -31.25 -14.73
C SER A 569 -25.82 -32.71 -14.64
N SER A 570 -26.23 -33.54 -15.60
CA SER A 570 -26.38 -34.99 -15.41
C SER A 570 -25.59 -35.84 -16.40
N THR A 571 -24.90 -36.83 -15.86
CA THR A 571 -24.34 -38.05 -16.49
C THR A 571 -24.26 -39.09 -15.36
N LYS A 572 -24.57 -40.38 -15.49
CA LYS A 572 -24.97 -41.25 -16.61
C LYS A 572 -26.11 -42.18 -16.13
N GLU A 573 -26.79 -42.88 -17.04
CA GLU A 573 -26.83 -44.36 -17.12
C GLU A 573 -27.99 -44.85 -17.99
N ALA A 574 -27.65 -45.52 -19.09
CA ALA A 574 -28.34 -46.68 -19.64
C ALA A 574 -27.32 -47.37 -20.57
N VAL A 575 -27.04 -48.64 -20.30
CA VAL A 575 -26.24 -49.53 -21.16
C VAL A 575 -27.20 -50.60 -21.65
N GLU A 576 -27.31 -50.78 -22.96
CA GLU A 576 -27.58 -52.10 -23.57
C GLU A 576 -27.33 -52.06 -25.09
N GLU A 577 -26.83 -53.20 -25.58
CA GLU A 577 -26.82 -53.76 -26.95
C GLU A 577 -26.54 -52.83 -28.17
N ALA A 578 -25.47 -52.94 -28.97
CA ALA A 578 -24.73 -54.06 -29.60
C ALA A 578 -25.06 -54.28 -31.10
N LYS A 579 -23.97 -54.35 -31.91
CA LYS A 579 -23.83 -54.85 -33.31
C LYS A 579 -24.14 -53.92 -34.51
N ALA A 580 -23.35 -54.20 -35.57
CA ALA A 580 -23.31 -53.69 -36.95
C ALA A 580 -22.43 -52.43 -37.15
N GLU A 581 -21.13 -52.59 -37.50
CA GLU A 581 -20.55 -52.92 -38.82
C GLU A 581 -20.29 -51.68 -39.72
N GLU A 582 -18.99 -51.41 -39.88
CA GLU A 582 -18.24 -50.82 -41.00
C GLU A 582 -18.97 -50.07 -42.13
N LYS A 583 -18.49 -48.85 -42.43
CA LYS A 583 -17.86 -48.55 -43.74
C LYS A 583 -17.02 -47.26 -43.77
N GLU A 584 -16.12 -47.23 -44.74
CA GLU A 584 -15.05 -46.24 -44.96
C GLU A 584 -15.49 -45.01 -45.79
N GLU A 585 -14.59 -44.00 -45.84
CA GLU A 585 -14.40 -43.03 -46.95
C GLU A 585 -15.54 -42.01 -47.26
N THR A 586 -15.33 -40.80 -47.79
CA THR A 586 -14.13 -40.11 -48.34
C THR A 586 -13.96 -38.67 -47.81
N LEU A 587 -12.81 -38.04 -48.15
CA LEU A 587 -12.57 -36.59 -48.10
C LEU A 587 -13.47 -35.81 -49.06
N ASP A 588 -13.79 -34.54 -48.75
CA ASP A 588 -13.88 -33.48 -49.78
C ASP A 588 -13.72 -32.03 -49.24
N GLU A 589 -13.40 -31.07 -50.13
CA GLU A 589 -12.79 -29.78 -49.78
C GLU A 589 -13.73 -28.60 -49.39
N LYS A 590 -13.13 -27.58 -48.74
CA LYS A 590 -13.74 -26.27 -48.43
C LYS A 590 -13.67 -25.28 -49.61
N PRO A 591 -14.74 -24.52 -49.92
CA PRO A 591 -14.63 -23.33 -50.76
C PRO A 591 -14.27 -22.07 -49.96
N LYS A 592 -13.22 -21.35 -50.39
CA LYS A 592 -12.89 -19.98 -49.94
C LYS A 592 -13.83 -18.96 -50.62
N ARG A 593 -14.26 -17.91 -49.90
CA ARG A 593 -14.95 -16.74 -50.51
C ARG A 593 -14.04 -15.51 -50.59
N THR A 594 -14.15 -14.79 -51.69
CA THR A 594 -13.24 -13.73 -52.16
C THR A 594 -13.67 -12.31 -51.76
N ARG A 595 -12.68 -11.40 -51.62
CA ARG A 595 -12.89 -9.95 -51.50
C ARG A 595 -13.34 -9.35 -52.85
N ARG A 596 -14.19 -8.33 -52.83
CA ARG A 596 -14.45 -7.41 -53.96
C ARG A 596 -13.89 -6.01 -53.66
N SER A 597 -13.32 -5.36 -54.67
CA SER A 597 -12.83 -3.98 -54.60
C SER A 597 -13.33 -3.12 -55.77
N ARG A 598 -13.54 -1.82 -55.48
CA ARG A 598 -13.77 -0.65 -56.35
C ARG A 598 -14.14 -0.83 -57.84
N ARG A 599 -15.23 -0.16 -58.24
CA ARG A 599 -15.52 0.24 -59.63
C ARG A 599 -15.19 1.74 -59.79
N LYS A 600 -14.47 2.13 -60.86
CA LYS A 600 -14.28 3.54 -61.25
C LYS A 600 -15.52 4.07 -61.99
N LYS A 601 -15.73 5.40 -61.94
CA LYS A 601 -16.55 6.15 -62.91
C LYS A 601 -15.61 6.76 -63.96
N THR A 602 -15.98 6.65 -65.23
CA THR A 602 -15.61 7.54 -66.35
C THR A 602 -16.56 7.22 -67.50
N GLU A 603 -17.64 7.99 -67.60
CA GLU A 603 -17.99 8.89 -68.72
C GLU A 603 -19.09 9.84 -68.22
#